data_AF-A0A1W9N9A6-F1
#
_entry.id   AF-A0A1W9N9A6-F1
#
_cell.length_a   1.000
_cell.length_b   1.000
_cell.length_c   1.000
_cell.angle_alpha   90.00
_cell.angle_beta   90.00
_cell.angle_gamma   90.00
#
_symmetry.space_group_name_H-M   'P 1'
#
loop_
_entity.id
_entity.type
_entity.pdbx_description
1 polymer ?
#
loop_
_entity_poly.entity_id
_entity_poly.type
_entity_poly.pdbx_seq_one_letter_code
_entity_poly.pdbx_strand_id
1 'polypeptide(L)'
;MLFWEGAVVTVLYGKHEGRDFFFTFNLKFIDFIGGKAFYNCTNLALTSLPNGLKSIGEWAFYACSNLALTSLPNGLESIGRVAFGDTTMTSMTIPASVTSLGSSLFSGNNDIMEVTLEGDHDTLTDIFGIATALATVNITNDTTPAILSGTVFPSSVTSIKVPSSAVSTYESDWSALTGVTFSAYSP
;
A
#
# COMPACT_ATOMS: atom_id res chain seq x y z
N MET A 1 -15.41 28.23 18.54
CA MET A 1 -14.43 29.09 17.84
C MET A 1 -13.12 29.01 18.59
N LEU A 2 -12.15 28.28 18.07
CA LEU A 2 -10.75 28.30 18.49
C LEU A 2 -9.92 28.17 17.20
N PHE A 3 -9.06 29.17 16.98
CA PHE A 3 -8.06 29.23 15.92
C PHE A 3 -6.70 28.88 16.54
N TRP A 4 -5.86 28.11 15.86
CA TRP A 4 -4.45 28.47 15.64
C TRP A 4 -3.76 27.61 14.57
N GLU A 5 -2.84 28.26 13.87
CA GLU A 5 -2.07 27.79 12.71
C GLU A 5 -0.89 26.89 13.10
N GLY A 6 -0.51 25.97 12.21
CA GLY A 6 0.79 25.30 12.22
C GLY A 6 0.77 23.82 12.59
N ALA A 7 0.92 22.98 11.55
CA ALA A 7 1.00 21.51 11.54
C ALA A 7 -0.36 20.77 11.60
N VAL A 8 -0.63 20.05 10.51
CA VAL A 8 -1.81 19.25 10.21
C VAL A 8 -2.25 18.39 11.41
N VAL A 9 -3.35 18.78 12.05
CA VAL A 9 -4.09 17.93 13.00
C VAL A 9 -5.03 17.07 12.18
N THR A 10 -4.62 15.85 11.83
CA THR A 10 -5.54 14.92 11.21
C THR A 10 -6.43 14.31 12.30
N VAL A 11 -7.69 14.74 12.35
CA VAL A 11 -8.73 14.13 13.19
C VAL A 11 -9.00 12.74 12.63
N LEU A 12 -8.61 11.68 13.34
CA LEU A 12 -8.97 10.31 12.97
C LEU A 12 -10.25 9.93 13.69
N TYR A 13 -11.27 9.65 12.90
CA TYR A 13 -12.47 8.97 13.36
C TYR A 13 -12.10 7.50 13.64
N GLY A 14 -12.14 7.10 14.91
CA GLY A 14 -11.90 5.72 15.33
C GLY A 14 -13.10 5.16 16.09
N LYS A 15 -13.48 3.92 15.79
CA LYS A 15 -14.43 3.13 16.60
C LYS A 15 -13.66 2.09 17.42
N HIS A 16 -13.78 2.15 18.75
CA HIS A 16 -13.38 1.07 19.65
C HIS A 16 -14.65 0.52 20.32
N GLU A 17 -14.96 -0.77 20.10
CA GLU A 17 -16.17 -1.43 20.66
C GLU A 17 -17.50 -0.72 20.35
N GLY A 18 -17.63 -0.12 19.16
CA GLY A 18 -18.87 0.54 18.74
C GLY A 18 -19.13 1.91 19.39
N ARG A 19 -18.17 2.46 20.15
CA ARG A 19 -18.20 3.84 20.65
C ARG A 19 -17.33 4.74 19.78
N ASP A 20 -17.85 5.92 19.49
CA ASP A 20 -17.14 6.97 18.77
C ASP A 20 -16.09 7.59 19.71
N PHE A 21 -14.82 7.53 19.33
CA PHE A 21 -13.74 8.18 20.06
C PHE A 21 -13.09 9.26 19.21
N PHE A 22 -12.98 10.47 19.78
CA PHE A 22 -12.19 11.57 19.22
C PHE A 22 -10.80 11.51 19.85
N PHE A 23 -9.80 11.04 19.11
CA PHE A 23 -8.41 11.16 19.52
C PHE A 23 -7.73 12.27 18.73
N THR A 24 -7.20 13.26 19.44
CA THR A 24 -6.16 14.14 18.87
C THR A 24 -4.82 13.44 19.09
N PHE A 25 -4.41 12.57 18.15
CA PHE A 25 -3.05 12.05 18.16
C PHE A 25 -2.11 13.11 17.61
N ASN A 26 -1.17 13.58 18.43
CA ASN A 26 -0.03 14.31 17.92
C ASN A 26 0.89 13.28 17.24
N LEU A 27 0.68 13.08 15.94
CA LEU A 27 1.30 12.02 15.13
C LEU A 27 2.84 12.15 14.99
N LYS A 28 3.48 13.16 15.61
CA LYS A 28 4.93 13.38 15.52
C LYS A 28 5.79 12.27 16.16
N PHE A 29 5.23 11.35 16.93
CA PHE A 29 5.98 10.30 17.64
C PHE A 29 5.38 8.89 17.52
N ILE A 30 4.50 8.64 16.54
CA ILE A 30 3.96 7.29 16.33
C ILE A 30 4.88 6.54 15.37
N ASP A 31 5.49 5.47 15.87
CA ASP A 31 6.32 4.52 15.12
C ASP A 31 5.55 3.25 14.74
N PHE A 32 4.38 3.00 15.34
CA PHE A 32 3.61 1.78 15.10
C PHE A 32 2.10 2.03 15.06
N ILE A 33 1.44 1.42 14.07
CA ILE A 33 -0.02 1.26 14.02
C ILE A 33 -0.34 -0.21 14.26
N GLY A 34 -1.04 -0.50 15.35
CA GLY A 34 -1.42 -1.86 15.74
C GLY A 34 -2.32 -2.56 14.74
N GLY A 35 -2.32 -3.90 14.78
CA GLY A 35 -3.27 -4.69 14.00
C GLY A 35 -4.72 -4.31 14.34
N LYS A 36 -5.57 -4.18 13.33
CA LYS A 36 -6.98 -3.74 13.43
C LYS A 36 -7.20 -2.35 14.06
N ALA A 37 -6.17 -1.52 14.23
CA ALA A 37 -6.28 -0.24 14.94
C ALA A 37 -7.37 0.69 14.40
N PHE A 38 -7.61 0.68 13.09
CA PHE A 38 -8.64 1.46 12.41
C PHE A 38 -9.63 0.57 11.65
N TYR A 39 -9.79 -0.69 12.07
CA TYR A 39 -10.70 -1.63 11.40
C TYR A 39 -12.12 -1.06 11.27
N ASN A 40 -12.65 -1.05 10.05
CA ASN A 40 -13.98 -0.57 9.69
C ASN A 40 -14.26 0.90 10.08
N CYS A 41 -13.22 1.74 10.12
CA CYS A 41 -13.37 3.18 10.34
C CYS A 41 -13.75 3.88 9.04
N THR A 42 -15.00 3.72 8.61
CA THR A 42 -15.49 4.20 7.30
C THR A 42 -15.42 5.72 7.10
N ASN A 43 -15.41 6.52 8.17
CA ASN A 43 -15.24 7.98 8.08
C ASN A 43 -13.76 8.44 8.14
N LEU A 44 -12.80 7.52 8.24
CA LEU A 44 -11.37 7.86 8.36
C LEU A 44 -10.82 8.33 7.02
N ALA A 45 -10.68 9.65 6.86
CA ALA A 45 -10.20 10.29 5.63
C ALA A 45 -8.73 10.74 5.72
N LEU A 46 -7.83 9.80 6.03
CA LEU A 46 -6.39 10.09 6.00
C LEU A 46 -5.90 10.29 4.57
N THR A 47 -5.14 11.36 4.36
CA THR A 47 -4.41 11.62 3.11
C THR A 47 -2.90 11.42 3.23
N SER A 48 -2.38 11.28 4.45
CA SER A 48 -0.98 10.97 4.73
C SER A 48 -0.83 10.28 6.09
N LEU A 49 0.27 9.54 6.25
CA LEU A 49 0.70 8.95 7.52
C LEU A 49 1.95 9.70 8.03
N PRO A 50 2.20 9.71 9.35
CA PRO A 50 3.37 10.39 9.89
C PRO A 50 4.70 9.79 9.42
N ASN A 51 5.68 10.66 9.14
CA ASN A 51 7.01 10.29 8.66
C ASN A 51 7.81 9.38 9.61
N GLY A 52 7.47 9.38 10.91
CA GLY A 52 8.12 8.54 11.92
C GLY A 52 7.60 7.10 11.98
N LEU A 53 6.53 6.79 11.22
CA LEU A 53 5.89 5.48 11.24
C LEU A 53 6.82 4.40 10.69
N LYS A 54 7.04 3.35 11.47
CA LYS A 54 7.88 2.19 11.14
C LYS A 54 7.10 0.97 10.73
N SER A 55 5.89 0.78 11.27
CA SER A 55 5.13 -0.43 10.99
C SER A 55 3.61 -0.23 11.02
N ILE A 56 2.92 -0.94 10.13
CA ILE A 56 1.46 -1.02 10.04
C ILE A 56 1.06 -2.47 10.28
N GLY A 57 0.19 -2.73 11.25
CA GLY A 57 -0.22 -4.08 11.63
C GLY A 57 -1.23 -4.73 10.69
N GLU A 58 -1.47 -6.02 10.92
CA GLU A 58 -2.47 -6.80 10.18
C GLU A 58 -3.86 -6.17 10.26
N TRP A 59 -4.57 -6.05 9.13
CA TRP A 59 -5.91 -5.45 9.04
C TRP A 59 -6.02 -4.00 9.56
N ALA A 60 -4.91 -3.26 9.71
CA ALA A 60 -4.89 -1.96 10.38
C ALA A 60 -5.93 -0.97 9.84
N PHE A 61 -6.09 -0.88 8.51
CA PHE A 61 -7.04 0.01 7.83
C PHE A 61 -8.11 -0.75 7.03
N TYR A 62 -8.38 -2.00 7.39
CA TYR A 62 -9.37 -2.79 6.68
C TYR A 62 -10.75 -2.12 6.73
N ALA A 63 -11.48 -2.11 5.60
CA ALA A 63 -12.81 -1.50 5.47
C ALA A 63 -12.85 0.01 5.81
N CYS A 64 -11.75 0.74 5.64
CA CYS A 64 -11.72 2.20 5.74
C CYS A 64 -12.09 2.84 4.38
N SER A 65 -13.38 2.92 4.08
CA SER A 65 -13.89 3.34 2.77
C SER A 65 -13.62 4.81 2.37
N ASN A 66 -13.26 5.68 3.31
CA ASN A 66 -12.89 7.08 3.02
C ASN A 66 -11.37 7.31 3.08
N LEU A 67 -10.55 6.27 3.27
CA LEU A 67 -9.10 6.37 3.31
C LEU A 67 -8.59 6.83 1.93
N ALA A 68 -7.78 7.89 1.91
CA ALA A 68 -7.33 8.56 0.69
C ALA A 68 -5.80 8.69 0.66
N LEU A 69 -5.09 7.66 1.11
CA LEU A 69 -3.63 7.60 1.01
C LEU A 69 -3.24 7.31 -0.44
N THR A 70 -2.25 8.04 -0.94
CA THR A 70 -1.64 7.79 -2.25
C THR A 70 -0.19 7.30 -2.13
N SER A 71 0.42 7.47 -0.96
CA SER A 71 1.79 7.05 -0.65
C SER A 71 1.94 6.73 0.84
N LEU A 72 2.90 5.86 1.14
CA LEU A 72 3.33 5.55 2.50
C LEU A 72 4.64 6.29 2.84
N PRO A 73 4.95 6.54 4.12
CA PRO A 73 6.09 7.37 4.49
C PRO A 73 7.42 6.62 4.24
N ASN A 74 8.44 7.34 3.74
CA ASN A 74 9.77 6.81 3.37
C ASN A 74 10.57 6.14 4.51
N GLY A 75 10.06 6.13 5.74
CA GLY A 75 10.67 5.47 6.89
C GLY A 75 9.95 4.19 7.31
N LEU A 76 8.87 3.81 6.61
CA LEU A 76 8.06 2.63 6.90
C LEU A 76 8.82 1.37 6.52
N GLU A 77 8.89 0.40 7.43
CA GLU A 77 9.70 -0.81 7.27
C GLU A 77 8.83 -2.04 7.01
N SER A 78 7.62 -2.09 7.59
CA SER A 78 6.73 -3.25 7.47
C SER A 78 5.25 -2.92 7.37
N ILE A 79 4.54 -3.74 6.60
CA ILE A 79 3.09 -3.68 6.41
C ILE A 79 2.52 -5.08 6.66
N GLY A 80 1.54 -5.17 7.56
CA GLY A 80 0.88 -6.42 7.90
C GLY A 80 -0.07 -6.91 6.82
N ARG A 81 -0.43 -8.19 6.92
CA ARG A 81 -1.37 -8.84 6.00
C ARG A 81 -2.74 -8.09 5.97
N VAL A 82 -3.29 -7.93 4.76
CA VAL A 82 -4.57 -7.25 4.49
C VAL A 82 -4.69 -5.85 5.15
N ALA A 83 -3.59 -5.13 5.32
CA ALA A 83 -3.59 -3.83 6.00
C ALA A 83 -4.53 -2.79 5.35
N PHE A 84 -4.75 -2.87 4.04
CA PHE A 84 -5.56 -1.94 3.24
C PHE A 84 -6.71 -2.62 2.48
N GLY A 85 -7.17 -3.79 2.96
CA GLY A 85 -8.29 -4.50 2.33
C GLY A 85 -9.63 -3.77 2.46
N ASP A 86 -10.55 -4.00 1.54
CA ASP A 86 -11.87 -3.34 1.45
C ASP A 86 -11.81 -1.79 1.57
N THR A 87 -10.73 -1.20 1.06
CA THR A 87 -10.61 0.25 0.88
C THR A 87 -11.02 0.66 -0.54
N THR A 88 -11.08 1.96 -0.81
CA THR A 88 -11.52 2.55 -2.10
C THR A 88 -10.41 3.38 -2.76
N MET A 89 -9.17 3.27 -2.27
CA MET A 89 -8.01 3.97 -2.83
C MET A 89 -7.75 3.48 -4.24
N THR A 90 -7.50 4.39 -5.16
CA THR A 90 -7.29 4.09 -6.59
C THR A 90 -5.82 3.86 -6.95
N SER A 91 -4.91 4.36 -6.12
CA SER A 91 -3.48 4.10 -6.27
C SER A 91 -2.75 4.06 -4.94
N MET A 92 -1.58 3.44 -4.93
CA MET A 92 -0.70 3.39 -3.75
C MET A 92 0.76 3.35 -4.17
N THR A 93 1.59 4.19 -3.54
CA THR A 93 3.05 4.07 -3.59
C THR A 93 3.58 3.46 -2.29
N ILE A 94 4.23 2.31 -2.42
CA ILE A 94 4.93 1.60 -1.33
C ILE A 94 6.42 1.97 -1.44
N PRO A 95 6.99 2.67 -0.45
CA PRO A 95 8.34 3.21 -0.53
C PRO A 95 9.41 2.14 -0.35
N ALA A 96 10.62 2.43 -0.85
CA ALA A 96 11.77 1.52 -0.87
C ALA A 96 12.23 1.06 0.52
N SER A 97 11.81 1.77 1.57
CA SER A 97 12.09 1.37 2.95
C SER A 97 11.31 0.14 3.41
N VAL A 98 10.22 -0.22 2.72
CA VAL A 98 9.36 -1.35 3.12
C VAL A 98 9.99 -2.66 2.68
N THR A 99 10.61 -3.36 3.62
CA THR A 99 11.25 -4.67 3.36
C THR A 99 10.38 -5.85 3.74
N SER A 100 9.30 -5.63 4.49
CA SER A 100 8.35 -6.68 4.89
C SER A 100 6.94 -6.34 4.44
N LEU A 101 6.46 -7.07 3.43
CA LEU A 101 5.11 -6.95 2.88
C LEU A 101 4.28 -8.16 3.31
N GLY A 102 3.20 -7.91 4.03
CA GLY A 102 2.19 -8.91 4.34
C GLY A 102 1.41 -9.32 3.10
N SER A 103 0.79 -10.50 3.16
CA SER A 103 -0.03 -10.98 2.05
C SER A 103 -1.34 -10.19 1.89
N SER A 104 -1.82 -10.13 0.65
CA SER A 104 -3.14 -9.65 0.27
C SER A 104 -3.47 -8.24 0.78
N LEU A 105 -2.50 -7.33 0.71
CA LEU A 105 -2.56 -5.96 1.23
C LEU A 105 -3.85 -5.22 0.82
N PHE A 106 -4.28 -5.41 -0.42
CA PHE A 106 -5.45 -4.74 -1.01
C PHE A 106 -6.62 -5.70 -1.27
N SER A 107 -6.72 -6.81 -0.54
CA SER A 107 -7.81 -7.77 -0.71
C SER A 107 -9.17 -7.09 -0.64
N GLY A 108 -9.99 -7.25 -1.68
CA GLY A 108 -11.35 -6.70 -1.74
C GLY A 108 -11.42 -5.20 -2.05
N ASN A 109 -10.27 -4.52 -2.21
CA ASN A 109 -10.25 -3.21 -2.86
C ASN A 109 -10.52 -3.40 -4.36
N ASN A 110 -11.67 -2.92 -4.82
CA ASN A 110 -12.13 -3.03 -6.21
C ASN A 110 -11.92 -1.74 -7.01
N ASP A 111 -11.21 -0.76 -6.44
CA ASP A 111 -10.98 0.56 -7.04
C ASP A 111 -9.49 0.82 -7.31
N ILE A 112 -8.57 0.06 -6.70
CA ILE A 112 -7.13 0.22 -6.86
C ILE A 112 -6.71 -0.21 -8.26
N MET A 113 -6.27 0.74 -9.06
CA MET A 113 -5.91 0.55 -10.48
C MET A 113 -4.40 0.49 -10.69
N GLU A 114 -3.64 1.16 -9.82
CA GLU A 114 -2.19 1.28 -9.95
C GLU A 114 -1.48 1.13 -8.59
N VAL A 115 -0.46 0.28 -8.53
CA VAL A 115 0.46 0.25 -7.37
C VAL A 115 1.88 0.47 -7.85
N THR A 116 2.58 1.35 -7.15
CA THR A 116 4.02 1.54 -7.31
C THR A 116 4.75 0.88 -6.15
N LEU A 117 5.63 -0.06 -6.47
CA LEU A 117 6.62 -0.63 -5.56
C LEU A 117 7.94 0.09 -5.82
N GLU A 118 8.45 0.79 -4.81
CA GLU A 118 9.79 1.34 -4.84
C GLU A 118 10.78 0.39 -4.19
N GLY A 119 12.03 0.41 -4.68
CA GLY A 119 13.12 -0.36 -4.10
C GLY A 119 13.12 -1.82 -4.53
N ASP A 120 14.14 -2.52 -4.04
CA ASP A 120 14.41 -3.91 -4.41
C ASP A 120 13.71 -4.85 -3.42
N HIS A 121 13.09 -5.90 -3.95
CA HIS A 121 12.47 -6.95 -3.16
C HIS A 121 13.05 -8.30 -3.55
N ASP A 122 13.67 -9.02 -2.60
CA ASP A 122 14.18 -10.37 -2.87
C ASP A 122 13.07 -11.35 -3.25
N THR A 123 11.92 -11.24 -2.57
CA THR A 123 10.77 -12.12 -2.75
C THR A 123 9.46 -11.35 -2.62
N LEU A 124 8.48 -11.65 -3.48
CA LEU A 124 7.11 -11.20 -3.33
C LEU A 124 6.20 -12.41 -3.15
N THR A 125 5.39 -12.43 -2.08
CA THR A 125 4.50 -13.55 -1.77
C THR A 125 3.06 -13.06 -1.58
N ASP A 126 2.17 -13.41 -2.53
CA ASP A 126 0.73 -13.14 -2.47
C ASP A 126 0.32 -11.69 -2.09
N ILE A 127 1.12 -10.68 -2.44
CA ILE A 127 1.02 -9.33 -1.83
C ILE A 127 -0.25 -8.55 -2.21
N PHE A 128 -0.79 -8.71 -3.42
CA PHE A 128 -1.93 -7.88 -3.88
C PHE A 128 -3.27 -8.50 -3.48
N GLY A 129 -3.37 -9.83 -3.39
CA GLY A 129 -4.62 -10.53 -3.07
C GLY A 129 -5.68 -10.35 -4.17
N ILE A 130 -6.95 -10.34 -3.77
CA ILE A 130 -8.08 -10.15 -4.69
C ILE A 130 -8.32 -8.65 -4.92
N ALA A 131 -7.44 -8.01 -5.68
CA ALA A 131 -7.58 -6.61 -6.11
C ALA A 131 -8.03 -6.58 -7.58
N THR A 132 -9.33 -6.56 -7.82
CA THR A 132 -9.92 -6.88 -9.14
C THR A 132 -9.75 -5.77 -10.18
N ALA A 133 -9.50 -4.53 -9.75
CA ALA A 133 -9.25 -3.39 -10.64
C ALA A 133 -7.77 -3.13 -10.92
N LEU A 134 -6.85 -3.81 -10.23
CA LEU A 134 -5.42 -3.52 -10.32
C LEU A 134 -4.92 -3.90 -11.71
N ALA A 135 -4.63 -2.91 -12.54
CA ALA A 135 -4.27 -3.07 -13.93
C ALA A 135 -2.78 -2.84 -14.18
N THR A 136 -2.18 -1.90 -13.44
CA THR A 136 -0.79 -1.49 -13.61
C THR A 136 0.00 -1.67 -12.32
N VAL A 137 1.17 -2.30 -12.42
CA VAL A 137 2.17 -2.28 -11.34
C VAL A 137 3.43 -1.58 -11.85
N ASN A 138 3.87 -0.56 -11.15
CA ASN A 138 5.15 0.10 -11.40
C ASN A 138 6.17 -0.43 -10.41
N ILE A 139 7.35 -0.83 -10.88
CA ILE A 139 8.49 -1.19 -10.05
C ILE A 139 9.60 -0.20 -10.37
N THR A 140 10.07 0.53 -9.36
CA THR A 140 11.01 1.64 -9.58
C THR A 140 12.38 1.33 -8.97
N ASN A 141 13.41 1.62 -9.76
CA ASN A 141 14.83 1.47 -9.41
C ASN A 141 15.33 0.03 -9.18
N ASP A 142 14.45 -0.97 -9.24
CA ASP A 142 14.83 -2.39 -9.22
C ASP A 142 15.14 -2.88 -10.64
N THR A 143 16.35 -3.42 -10.81
CA THR A 143 16.82 -3.97 -12.09
C THR A 143 16.82 -5.49 -12.12
N THR A 144 16.49 -6.14 -11.00
CA THR A 144 16.52 -7.58 -10.78
C THR A 144 15.17 -8.06 -10.27
N PRO A 145 14.37 -8.76 -11.09
CA PRO A 145 13.03 -9.18 -10.70
C PRO A 145 13.04 -10.05 -9.44
N ALA A 146 12.15 -9.71 -8.50
CA ALA A 146 11.91 -10.51 -7.29
C ALA A 146 11.52 -11.96 -7.63
N ILE A 147 11.84 -12.89 -6.74
CA ILE A 147 11.28 -14.24 -6.80
C ILE A 147 9.79 -14.16 -6.45
N LEU A 148 8.94 -14.61 -7.38
CA LEU A 148 7.49 -14.68 -7.17
C LEU A 148 7.11 -15.98 -6.45
N SER A 149 6.31 -15.86 -5.40
CA SER A 149 5.74 -16.98 -4.66
C SER A 149 4.23 -16.83 -4.53
N GLY A 150 3.48 -17.87 -4.91
CA GLY A 150 2.02 -17.84 -4.94
C GLY A 150 1.47 -16.96 -6.08
N THR A 151 0.27 -16.42 -5.88
CA THR A 151 -0.40 -15.50 -6.80
C THR A 151 -0.04 -14.07 -6.43
N VAL A 152 1.15 -13.62 -6.84
CA VAL A 152 1.61 -12.25 -6.57
C VAL A 152 0.71 -11.26 -7.29
N PHE A 153 0.64 -11.34 -8.63
CA PHE A 153 -0.17 -10.46 -9.47
C PHE A 153 -1.56 -11.06 -9.73
N PRO A 154 -2.66 -10.35 -9.44
CA PRO A 154 -3.99 -10.79 -9.82
C PRO A 154 -4.13 -10.78 -11.35
N SER A 155 -5.06 -11.57 -11.88
CA SER A 155 -5.29 -11.69 -13.33
C SER A 155 -5.75 -10.40 -14.02
N SER A 156 -6.10 -9.37 -13.25
CA SER A 156 -6.41 -8.03 -13.74
C SER A 156 -5.17 -7.24 -14.15
N VAL A 157 -3.98 -7.60 -13.65
CA VAL A 157 -2.73 -6.94 -14.02
C VAL A 157 -2.39 -7.29 -15.46
N THR A 158 -2.28 -6.26 -16.29
CA THR A 158 -1.97 -6.38 -17.73
C THR A 158 -0.74 -5.57 -18.13
N SER A 159 -0.28 -4.68 -17.26
CA SER A 159 0.90 -3.86 -17.48
C SER A 159 1.80 -3.85 -16.24
N ILE A 160 3.07 -4.18 -16.44
CA ILE A 160 4.13 -3.97 -15.46
C ILE A 160 5.15 -3.01 -16.06
N LYS A 161 5.39 -1.89 -15.38
CA LYS A 161 6.37 -0.89 -15.79
C LYS A 161 7.60 -0.99 -14.91
N VAL A 162 8.78 -1.10 -15.52
CA VAL A 162 10.06 -1.33 -14.83
C VAL A 162 11.13 -0.37 -15.36
N PRO A 163 12.31 -0.21 -14.72
CA PRO A 163 13.37 0.61 -15.27
C PRO A 163 13.69 0.23 -16.73
N SER A 164 13.92 1.22 -17.58
CA SER A 164 14.12 1.01 -19.03
C SER A 164 15.25 0.03 -19.35
N SER A 165 16.29 -0.02 -18.50
CA SER A 165 17.42 -0.94 -18.60
C SER A 165 17.09 -2.38 -18.20
N ALA A 166 15.96 -2.63 -17.55
CA ALA A 166 15.60 -3.92 -16.97
C ALA A 166 14.43 -4.61 -17.69
N VAL A 167 13.78 -3.96 -18.66
CA VAL A 167 12.59 -4.50 -19.36
C VAL A 167 12.81 -5.94 -19.83
N SER A 168 13.90 -6.20 -20.57
CA SER A 168 14.22 -7.54 -21.06
C SER A 168 14.51 -8.56 -19.97
N THR A 169 15.06 -8.12 -18.83
CA THR A 169 15.33 -8.99 -17.66
C THR A 169 14.02 -9.44 -17.03
N TYR A 170 13.08 -8.50 -16.80
CA TYR A 170 11.74 -8.82 -16.29
C TYR A 170 10.94 -9.71 -17.25
N GLU A 171 10.98 -9.44 -18.55
CA GLU A 171 10.31 -10.29 -19.55
C GLU A 171 10.82 -11.74 -19.53
N SER A 172 12.12 -11.94 -19.34
CA SER A 172 12.75 -13.26 -19.26
C SER A 172 12.38 -13.99 -17.97
N ASP A 173 12.61 -13.35 -16.82
CA ASP A 173 12.50 -13.99 -15.51
C ASP A 173 11.04 -14.21 -15.09
N TRP A 174 10.14 -13.30 -15.49
CA TRP A 174 8.70 -13.42 -15.25
C TRP A 174 7.92 -13.87 -16.49
N SER A 175 8.58 -14.62 -17.39
CA SER A 175 7.98 -15.16 -18.62
C SER A 175 6.73 -16.04 -18.41
N ALA A 176 6.48 -16.52 -17.18
CA ALA A 176 5.26 -17.23 -16.82
C ALA A 176 4.02 -16.33 -16.69
N LEU A 177 4.17 -15.00 -16.58
CA LEU A 177 3.07 -14.05 -16.50
C LEU A 177 2.43 -13.82 -17.88
N THR A 178 1.53 -14.72 -18.26
CA THR A 178 0.82 -14.62 -19.54
C THR A 178 -0.15 -13.43 -19.57
N GLY A 179 -0.18 -12.68 -20.67
CA GLY A 179 -1.09 -11.54 -20.85
C GLY A 179 -0.63 -10.25 -20.16
N VAL A 180 0.55 -10.26 -19.54
CA VAL A 180 1.21 -9.07 -18.97
C VAL A 180 2.19 -8.50 -19.99
N THR A 181 2.14 -7.18 -20.17
CA THR A 181 3.10 -6.42 -20.97
C THR A 181 4.12 -5.75 -20.07
N PHE A 182 5.39 -5.84 -20.43
CA PHE A 182 6.47 -5.13 -19.76
C PHE A 182 6.83 -3.89 -20.57
N SER A 183 7.01 -2.75 -19.90
CA SER A 183 7.39 -1.50 -20.56
C SER A 183 8.25 -0.63 -19.66
N ALA A 184 8.91 0.37 -20.23
CA ALA A 184 9.72 1.30 -19.47
C ALA A 184 8.81 2.17 -18.58
N TYR A 185 9.16 2.25 -17.29
CA TYR A 185 8.61 3.22 -16.38
C TYR A 185 9.13 4.62 -16.74
N SER A 186 8.19 5.56 -16.92
CA SER A 186 8.46 6.99 -17.02
C SER A 186 7.79 7.66 -15.82
N PRO A 187 8.53 8.28 -14.90
CA PRO A 187 7.98 9.09 -13.82
C PRO A 187 7.08 10.22 -14.33
#